data_AF-A0A0D9YMD5-F1
#
_entry.id   AF-A0A0D9YMD5-F1
#
_cell.length_a   1.000
_cell.length_b   1.000
_cell.length_c   1.000
_cell.angle_alpha   90.00
_cell.angle_beta   90.00
_cell.angle_gamma   90.00
#
_symmetry.space_group_name_H-M   'P 1'
#
loop_
_entity.id
_entity.type
_entity.pdbx_description
1 polymer ?
#
loop_
_entity_poly.entity_id
_entity_poly.type
_entity_poly.pdbx_seq_one_letter_code
_entity_poly.pdbx_strand_id
1 'polypeptide(L)'
;MPSAASSPALIGILSASSEPPLHSPLEGVRSPSPLPLPRAIKQPFIGNFSPFKSYPLQVIRESLPLAHHQSLSRNAIGPSYRWPWTRLTSAVALPKLLGTRWASTNTSSTTGFGPCFTSAGELIDALTYARANPLMRKVKIMGREDKIIWIPNDNLRRLVRSLNKTYALLHAKKKCLSSLTSSNVLVGEDGSAVIQGVIEIPYSEEEACCRYSETASILKELITESVGSEAIGVDCIADFRRLLRQMESMTSVCQEYIISNHASLIPDSNRTAVFLLFYNHIMGKLAQEQPRLKNQIISKLPYDGIWLGIVISNRFLRRWLNSHREYVSTGDDDMSFNWNVRSHFYVHLWIFAYSQLEVEECLYGEFPELLLEIEILLWKANEIDGLGFEDKF
;
A
#
# COMPACT_ATOMS: atom_id res chain seq x y z
N MET A 1 25.15 -61.37 -24.48
CA MET A 1 25.80 -62.64 -24.09
C MET A 1 27.23 -62.68 -24.64
N PRO A 2 28.16 -63.45 -24.05
CA PRO A 2 29.41 -62.86 -23.54
C PRO A 2 30.74 -63.38 -24.13
N SER A 3 31.85 -62.69 -23.82
CA SER A 3 33.23 -63.19 -23.58
C SER A 3 34.06 -61.99 -23.05
N ALA A 4 34.63 -61.93 -21.84
CA ALA A 4 35.70 -62.75 -21.22
C ALA A 4 37.03 -62.69 -22.02
N ALA A 5 38.23 -62.52 -21.43
CA ALA A 5 38.67 -62.37 -20.02
C ALA A 5 39.96 -61.47 -19.98
N SER A 6 40.75 -61.23 -18.91
CA SER A 6 40.82 -61.66 -17.48
C SER A 6 41.79 -60.74 -16.70
N SER A 7 41.67 -60.62 -15.37
CA SER A 7 42.66 -60.00 -14.45
C SER A 7 43.66 -61.02 -13.89
N PRO A 8 44.71 -60.57 -13.16
CA PRO A 8 44.74 -60.74 -11.69
C PRO A 8 45.30 -59.48 -10.94
N ALA A 9 44.71 -59.01 -9.83
CA ALA A 9 44.95 -59.39 -8.41
C ALA A 9 46.17 -58.66 -7.76
N LEU A 10 46.21 -58.22 -6.49
CA LEU A 10 45.25 -58.12 -5.36
C LEU A 10 45.82 -57.18 -4.25
N ILE A 11 45.10 -57.03 -3.11
CA ILE A 11 45.48 -56.38 -1.82
C ILE A 11 45.31 -54.84 -1.84
N GLY A 12 44.54 -54.17 -0.97
CA GLY A 12 43.90 -54.53 0.32
C GLY A 12 44.60 -53.79 1.47
N ILE A 13 43.97 -52.89 2.25
CA ILE A 13 43.09 -53.24 3.40
C ILE A 13 42.44 -51.97 4.04
N LEU A 14 41.34 -52.21 4.76
CA LEU A 14 40.46 -51.31 5.57
C LEU A 14 41.00 -51.13 7.02
N SER A 15 40.67 -50.14 7.87
CA SER A 15 39.86 -48.91 7.81
C SER A 15 40.00 -48.11 9.13
N ALA A 16 39.24 -47.02 9.28
CA ALA A 16 38.61 -46.51 10.53
C ALA A 16 39.36 -45.52 11.46
N SER A 17 38.73 -44.34 11.58
CA SER A 17 38.19 -43.71 12.82
C SER A 17 39.10 -43.36 14.02
N SER A 18 39.06 -42.08 14.46
CA SER A 18 38.76 -41.71 15.86
C SER A 18 38.74 -40.18 16.13
N GLU A 19 37.69 -39.72 16.82
CA GLU A 19 37.67 -38.58 17.76
C GLU A 19 37.59 -39.14 19.21
N PRO A 20 37.64 -38.33 20.30
CA PRO A 20 38.44 -37.13 20.61
C PRO A 20 39.28 -37.40 21.90
N PRO A 21 39.65 -36.40 22.74
CA PRO A 21 38.87 -36.23 23.98
C PRO A 21 38.78 -34.79 24.57
N LEU A 22 37.89 -34.66 25.57
CA LEU A 22 37.68 -33.47 26.43
C LEU A 22 38.82 -33.22 27.43
N HIS A 23 39.01 -31.96 27.84
CA HIS A 23 39.49 -31.62 29.20
C HIS A 23 39.00 -30.24 29.71
N SER A 24 38.67 -30.23 31.00
CA SER A 24 38.52 -29.13 31.98
C SER A 24 39.10 -29.68 33.30
N PRO A 25 39.42 -28.90 34.38
CA PRO A 25 38.89 -27.57 34.76
C PRO A 25 39.92 -26.57 35.35
N LEU A 26 39.48 -25.33 35.66
CA LEU A 26 39.58 -24.70 37.00
C LEU A 26 39.03 -23.24 37.04
N GLU A 27 38.19 -23.01 38.06
CA GLU A 27 37.86 -21.78 38.80
C GLU A 27 38.08 -20.36 38.22
N GLY A 28 37.03 -19.53 38.31
CA GLY A 28 37.16 -18.34 39.18
C GLY A 28 37.01 -16.91 38.62
N VAL A 29 35.98 -16.57 37.82
CA VAL A 29 35.53 -15.16 37.68
C VAL A 29 34.02 -15.04 37.84
N ARG A 30 33.58 -14.05 38.62
CA ARG A 30 32.17 -13.83 38.99
C ARG A 30 31.37 -13.16 37.86
N SER A 31 30.18 -13.68 37.58
CA SER A 31 29.15 -12.96 36.80
C SER A 31 28.64 -11.74 37.57
N PRO A 32 28.49 -10.55 36.95
CA PRO A 32 27.81 -9.42 37.57
C PRO A 32 26.28 -9.62 37.52
N SER A 33 25.63 -9.59 38.68
CA SER A 33 24.17 -9.55 38.79
C SER A 33 23.59 -8.27 38.18
N PRO A 34 22.36 -8.29 37.62
CA PRO A 34 21.76 -7.11 37.02
C PRO A 34 21.47 -6.02 38.06
N LEU A 35 21.74 -4.76 37.69
CA LEU A 35 21.45 -3.58 38.51
C LEU A 35 19.93 -3.36 38.65
N PRO A 36 19.45 -2.87 39.81
CA PRO A 36 18.03 -2.65 40.04
C PRO A 36 17.50 -1.42 39.28
N LEU A 37 16.28 -1.54 38.73
CA LEU A 37 15.55 -0.43 38.11
C LEU A 37 15.27 0.70 39.13
N PRO A 38 15.45 1.98 38.77
CA PRO A 38 15.04 3.10 39.63
C PRO A 38 13.51 3.11 39.82
N ARG A 39 13.07 3.17 41.09
CA ARG A 39 11.66 3.38 41.44
C ARG A 39 11.18 4.74 40.95
N ALA A 40 9.99 4.80 40.36
CA ALA A 40 9.35 6.04 39.96
C ALA A 40 9.10 6.96 41.18
N ILE A 41 9.76 8.12 41.21
CA ILE A 41 9.48 9.17 42.18
C ILE A 41 8.27 9.96 41.68
N LYS A 42 7.15 9.88 42.42
CA LYS A 42 6.05 10.83 42.24
C LYS A 42 6.50 12.21 42.71
N GLN A 43 6.53 13.21 41.83
CA GLN A 43 6.48 14.61 42.23
C GLN A 43 5.11 15.21 41.88
N PRO A 44 4.54 16.08 42.73
CA PRO A 44 3.24 16.68 42.50
C PRO A 44 3.36 17.92 41.61
N PHE A 45 2.60 17.99 40.52
CA PHE A 45 2.37 19.26 39.83
C PHE A 45 1.14 19.95 40.42
N ILE A 46 1.39 20.97 41.25
CA ILE A 46 0.40 21.99 41.60
C ILE A 46 0.51 23.10 40.54
N GLY A 47 -0.60 23.45 39.89
CA GLY A 47 -0.60 24.41 38.79
C GLY A 47 -1.98 24.67 38.23
N ASN A 48 -2.88 25.23 39.05
CA ASN A 48 -4.21 25.65 38.60
C ASN A 48 -4.11 26.78 37.56
N PHE A 49 -4.62 26.56 36.35
CA PHE A 49 -5.16 27.63 35.52
C PHE A 49 -6.37 27.15 34.70
N SER A 50 -7.56 27.47 35.20
CA SER A 50 -8.74 27.74 34.38
C SER A 50 -8.95 29.26 34.43
N PRO A 51 -9.45 29.90 33.36
CA PRO A 51 -10.89 30.02 33.27
C PRO A 51 -11.46 29.93 31.85
N PHE A 52 -12.63 29.31 31.73
CA PHE A 52 -13.58 29.66 30.67
C PHE A 52 -13.90 31.16 30.75
N LYS A 53 -13.79 31.88 29.63
CA LYS A 53 -14.49 33.14 29.41
C LYS A 53 -15.47 32.98 28.26
N SER A 54 -16.75 33.09 28.61
CA SER A 54 -17.86 33.17 27.67
C SER A 54 -17.85 34.50 26.90
N TYR A 55 -18.24 34.44 25.63
CA TYR A 55 -18.76 35.59 24.89
C TYR A 55 -20.12 35.22 24.29
N PRO A 56 -21.12 36.12 24.32
CA PRO A 56 -22.48 35.80 23.95
C PRO A 56 -22.70 35.81 22.43
N LEU A 57 -23.35 34.77 21.90
CA LEU A 57 -23.93 34.81 20.56
C LEU A 57 -25.17 35.71 20.58
N GLN A 58 -25.13 36.80 19.82
CA GLN A 58 -26.33 37.59 19.56
C GLN A 58 -27.32 36.80 18.69
N VAL A 59 -28.58 36.84 19.11
CA VAL A 59 -29.69 36.20 18.44
C VAL A 59 -30.09 37.03 17.22
N ILE A 60 -30.02 36.45 16.02
CA ILE A 60 -30.89 36.85 14.90
C ILE A 60 -31.96 35.79 14.77
N ARG A 61 -33.21 36.23 14.96
CA ARG A 61 -34.41 35.40 15.07
C ARG A 61 -35.29 35.69 13.86
N GLU A 62 -35.08 34.97 12.77
CA GLU A 62 -36.04 34.97 11.67
C GLU A 62 -37.04 33.82 11.84
N SER A 63 -38.31 34.20 11.75
CA SER A 63 -39.48 33.45 12.21
C SER A 63 -40.19 32.72 11.08
N LEU A 64 -40.61 31.48 11.32
CA LEU A 64 -41.73 30.77 10.66
C LEU A 64 -42.30 29.73 11.68
N PRO A 65 -43.55 29.23 11.54
CA PRO A 65 -44.47 29.18 12.69
C PRO A 65 -44.53 27.85 13.45
N LEU A 66 -45.06 27.92 14.67
CA LEU A 66 -45.45 26.75 15.47
C LEU A 66 -46.58 25.96 14.80
N ALA A 67 -46.47 24.62 14.86
CA ALA A 67 -47.62 23.74 14.90
C ALA A 67 -47.61 22.99 16.25
N HIS A 68 -48.61 23.26 17.09
CA HIS A 68 -48.84 22.49 18.32
C HIS A 68 -49.53 21.16 17.99
N HIS A 69 -49.05 20.05 18.54
CA HIS A 69 -49.94 19.04 19.12
C HIS A 69 -49.25 18.35 20.32
N GLN A 70 -50.07 17.67 21.13
CA GLN A 70 -49.86 17.53 22.58
C GLN A 70 -49.09 16.29 23.03
N SER A 71 -48.64 16.35 24.28
CA SER A 71 -47.88 15.37 25.06
C SER A 71 -48.65 14.08 25.43
N LEU A 72 -47.90 12.99 25.65
CA LEU A 72 -47.99 11.93 26.69
C LEU A 72 -47.16 10.71 26.19
N SER A 73 -46.42 9.91 26.97
CA SER A 73 -46.01 9.93 28.38
C SER A 73 -44.69 9.13 28.56
N ARG A 74 -44.14 9.06 29.78
CA ARG A 74 -42.83 8.45 30.09
C ARG A 74 -42.80 6.92 29.89
N ASN A 75 -41.69 6.38 29.37
CA ASN A 75 -40.80 5.47 30.12
C ASN A 75 -39.46 5.24 29.40
N ALA A 76 -38.43 4.87 30.17
CA ALA A 76 -37.03 4.84 29.72
C ALA A 76 -36.61 3.49 29.12
N ILE A 77 -35.65 3.53 28.17
CA ILE A 77 -34.55 2.58 27.92
C ILE A 77 -33.53 3.34 27.04
N GLY A 78 -32.22 3.09 27.23
CA GLY A 78 -31.14 3.87 26.59
C GLY A 78 -30.99 3.67 25.07
N PRO A 79 -30.28 4.59 24.37
CA PRO A 79 -30.20 4.57 22.92
C PRO A 79 -29.25 3.47 22.41
N SER A 80 -29.82 2.40 21.87
CA SER A 80 -29.12 1.51 20.94
C SER A 80 -29.13 2.13 19.54
N TYR A 81 -27.97 2.58 19.06
CA TYR A 81 -27.83 3.07 17.70
C TYR A 81 -27.74 1.91 16.70
N ARG A 82 -28.91 1.38 16.33
CA ARG A 82 -29.07 0.37 15.27
C ARG A 82 -29.63 1.06 14.02
N TRP A 83 -28.76 1.44 13.08
CA TRP A 83 -29.20 1.97 11.79
C TRP A 83 -29.83 0.86 10.94
N PRO A 84 -31.03 1.07 10.34
CA PRO A 84 -31.68 0.07 9.51
C PRO A 84 -31.07 0.03 8.12
N TRP A 85 -30.75 -1.18 7.65
CA TRP A 85 -30.39 -1.43 6.26
C TRP A 85 -31.60 -1.20 5.36
N THR A 86 -31.54 -0.19 4.50
CA THR A 86 -32.40 -0.07 3.31
C THR A 86 -31.54 0.06 2.06
N ARG A 87 -31.88 -0.73 1.03
CA ARG A 87 -31.16 -0.76 -0.25
C ARG A 87 -31.20 0.63 -0.90
N LEU A 88 -30.04 1.24 -1.15
CA LEU A 88 -29.91 2.36 -2.07
C LEU A 88 -29.58 1.85 -3.47
N THR A 89 -30.62 1.50 -4.21
CA THR A 89 -30.55 1.38 -5.67
C THR A 89 -30.61 2.77 -6.29
N SER A 90 -29.50 3.22 -6.88
CA SER A 90 -29.37 4.28 -7.89
C SER A 90 -29.86 5.71 -7.58
N ALA A 91 -29.12 6.69 -8.13
CA ALA A 91 -29.43 8.12 -8.21
C ALA A 91 -29.48 8.92 -6.89
N VAL A 92 -28.30 9.33 -6.41
CA VAL A 92 -28.17 10.58 -5.62
C VAL A 92 -27.93 11.72 -6.61
N ALA A 93 -28.91 12.61 -6.76
CA ALA A 93 -28.75 13.82 -7.55
C ALA A 93 -27.85 14.82 -6.81
N LEU A 94 -26.75 15.26 -7.44
CA LEU A 94 -26.00 16.41 -6.94
C LEU A 94 -26.85 17.69 -7.04
N PRO A 95 -26.80 18.59 -6.04
CA PRO A 95 -27.37 19.91 -6.18
C PRO A 95 -26.68 20.69 -7.32
N LYS A 96 -27.47 21.14 -8.30
CA LYS A 96 -26.99 22.09 -9.31
C LYS A 96 -26.72 23.45 -8.67
N LEU A 97 -25.48 23.71 -8.28
CA LEU A 97 -24.97 25.06 -8.05
C LEU A 97 -24.33 25.58 -9.33
N LEU A 98 -24.69 26.83 -9.68
CA LEU A 98 -24.37 27.46 -10.96
C LEU A 98 -22.85 27.64 -11.12
N GLY A 99 -22.38 27.49 -12.36
CA GLY A 99 -20.97 27.33 -12.65
C GLY A 99 -20.12 28.57 -12.37
N THR A 100 -19.07 28.38 -11.59
CA THR A 100 -17.85 29.20 -11.67
C THR A 100 -16.70 28.34 -12.17
N ARG A 101 -16.01 28.88 -13.17
CA ARG A 101 -14.91 28.26 -13.91
C ARG A 101 -13.72 28.02 -12.98
N TRP A 102 -13.52 26.77 -12.54
CA TRP A 102 -12.29 26.40 -11.84
C TRP A 102 -11.14 26.36 -12.86
N ALA A 103 -10.41 27.47 -12.94
CA ALA A 103 -9.09 27.48 -13.57
C ALA A 103 -8.18 26.57 -12.74
N SER A 104 -7.61 25.53 -13.37
CA SER A 104 -6.60 24.70 -12.72
C SER A 104 -5.33 25.54 -12.54
N THR A 105 -5.15 26.12 -11.36
CA THR A 105 -3.90 26.78 -10.99
C THR A 105 -2.87 25.72 -10.60
N ASN A 106 -2.22 25.15 -11.61
CA ASN A 106 -0.95 24.47 -11.45
C ASN A 106 0.09 25.47 -10.91
N THR A 107 0.21 25.58 -9.58
CA THR A 107 1.35 26.25 -8.95
C THR A 107 2.51 25.26 -8.82
N SER A 108 3.14 24.96 -9.96
CA SER A 108 4.41 24.25 -10.02
C SER A 108 5.55 25.16 -9.56
N SER A 109 6.09 24.92 -8.37
CA SER A 109 7.32 25.56 -7.93
C SER A 109 8.55 24.82 -8.50
N THR A 110 8.96 25.26 -9.69
CA THR A 110 10.37 25.30 -10.15
C THR A 110 11.18 24.00 -10.08
N THR A 111 10.99 23.13 -11.07
CA THR A 111 12.13 22.39 -11.69
C THR A 111 12.08 22.60 -13.21
N GLY A 112 13.24 22.77 -13.83
CA GLY A 112 13.37 23.29 -15.20
C GLY A 112 13.12 22.27 -16.31
N PHE A 113 11.98 21.58 -16.28
CA PHE A 113 11.59 20.64 -17.34
C PHE A 113 10.67 21.33 -18.36
N GLY A 114 11.10 21.36 -19.62
CA GLY A 114 10.24 21.78 -20.73
C GLY A 114 9.20 20.71 -21.07
N PRO A 115 8.17 21.04 -21.87
CA PRO A 115 7.22 20.03 -22.35
C PRO A 115 7.96 19.00 -23.21
N CYS A 116 7.87 17.72 -22.82
CA CYS A 116 8.47 16.61 -23.56
C CYS A 116 7.67 16.18 -24.79
N PHE A 117 6.40 16.60 -24.88
CA PHE A 117 5.53 16.43 -26.04
C PHE A 117 5.39 17.76 -26.79
N THR A 118 5.38 17.67 -28.12
CA THR A 118 5.28 18.81 -29.04
C THR A 118 3.90 18.89 -29.71
N SER A 119 3.13 17.80 -29.73
CA SER A 119 1.81 17.75 -30.34
C SER A 119 0.86 16.71 -29.69
N ALA A 120 -0.45 16.99 -29.79
CA ALA A 120 -1.48 16.15 -29.19
C ALA A 120 -1.50 14.73 -29.78
N GLY A 121 -1.44 13.71 -28.92
CA GLY A 121 -1.38 12.29 -29.31
C GLY A 121 0.00 11.82 -29.78
N GLU A 122 1.06 12.59 -29.55
CA GLU A 122 2.44 12.17 -29.80
C GLU A 122 2.85 11.02 -28.87
N LEU A 123 3.61 10.06 -29.42
CA LEU A 123 4.27 8.98 -28.70
C LEU A 123 5.77 9.25 -28.69
N ILE A 124 6.38 9.33 -27.51
CA ILE A 124 7.83 9.53 -27.37
C ILE A 124 8.50 8.28 -26.79
N ASP A 125 9.77 8.07 -27.13
CA ASP A 125 10.60 6.99 -26.58
C ASP A 125 10.63 7.02 -25.04
N ALA A 126 10.49 5.86 -24.39
CA ALA A 126 10.35 5.78 -22.94
C ALA A 126 11.58 6.28 -22.18
N LEU A 127 12.80 6.07 -22.72
CA LEU A 127 14.03 6.57 -22.10
C LEU A 127 14.10 8.11 -22.17
N THR A 128 13.66 8.69 -23.29
CA THR A 128 13.49 10.13 -23.49
C THR A 128 12.42 10.71 -22.55
N TYR A 129 11.29 10.02 -22.39
CA TYR A 129 10.26 10.38 -21.39
C TYR A 129 10.82 10.38 -19.97
N ALA A 130 11.58 9.33 -19.59
CA ALA A 130 12.18 9.19 -18.27
C ALA A 130 13.20 10.30 -17.95
N ARG A 131 14.01 10.72 -18.92
CA ARG A 131 14.93 11.87 -18.77
C ARG A 131 14.22 13.19 -18.50
N ALA A 132 13.04 13.38 -19.10
CA ALA A 132 12.27 14.62 -18.99
C ALA A 132 11.28 14.64 -17.82
N ASN A 133 10.95 13.48 -17.24
CA ASN A 133 9.95 13.33 -16.19
C ASN A 133 10.47 12.45 -15.05
N PRO A 134 10.58 12.94 -13.80
CA PRO A 134 10.91 12.07 -12.68
C PRO A 134 9.83 10.98 -12.54
N LEU A 135 10.23 9.71 -12.46
CA LEU A 135 9.29 8.58 -12.35
C LEU A 135 9.01 8.17 -10.90
N MET A 136 9.93 8.50 -9.98
CA MET A 136 9.75 8.32 -8.54
C MET A 136 9.86 9.68 -7.84
N ARG A 137 9.37 9.77 -6.61
CA ARG A 137 9.50 10.94 -5.75
C ARG A 137 10.02 10.54 -4.37
N LYS A 138 10.91 11.35 -3.81
CA LYS A 138 11.53 11.14 -2.51
C LYS A 138 10.70 11.83 -1.42
N VAL A 139 10.17 11.05 -0.49
CA VAL A 139 9.15 11.48 0.49
C VAL A 139 9.68 11.32 1.90
N LYS A 140 9.65 12.40 2.69
CA LYS A 140 9.91 12.34 4.13
C LYS A 140 8.62 11.98 4.86
N ILE A 141 8.60 10.84 5.55
CA ILE A 141 7.40 10.35 6.21
C ILE A 141 7.05 11.23 7.42
N MET A 142 5.85 11.80 7.39
CA MET A 142 5.36 12.68 8.45
C MET A 142 5.41 11.99 9.81
N GLY A 143 5.86 12.69 10.84
CA GLY A 143 5.98 12.14 12.19
C GLY A 143 7.24 11.29 12.45
N ARG A 144 8.09 11.07 11.44
CA ARG A 144 9.46 10.52 11.55
C ARG A 144 10.48 11.62 11.27
N GLU A 145 11.69 11.47 11.80
CA GLU A 145 12.78 12.45 11.59
C GLU A 145 13.75 12.02 10.48
N ASP A 146 13.94 10.71 10.37
CA ASP A 146 14.96 9.97 9.64
C ASP A 146 14.39 9.09 8.50
N LYS A 147 13.09 8.76 8.54
CA LYS A 147 12.43 7.94 7.51
C LYS A 147 12.13 8.74 6.24
N ILE A 148 12.94 8.52 5.21
CA ILE A 148 12.76 9.03 3.85
C ILE A 148 12.68 7.83 2.90
N ILE A 149 11.69 7.80 2.01
CA ILE A 149 11.47 6.67 1.09
C ILE A 149 11.19 7.16 -0.35
N TRP A 150 11.40 6.29 -1.32
CA TRP A 150 11.06 6.52 -2.72
C TRP A 150 9.71 5.88 -3.06
N ILE A 151 8.78 6.71 -3.54
CA ILE A 151 7.42 6.31 -3.92
C ILE A 151 7.27 6.49 -5.45
N PRO A 152 6.66 5.54 -6.19
CA PRO A 152 6.34 5.74 -7.61
C PRO A 152 5.30 6.84 -7.78
N ASN A 153 5.47 7.75 -8.73
CA ASN A 153 4.42 8.73 -9.05
C ASN A 153 3.34 8.13 -9.97
N ASP A 154 2.24 8.85 -10.16
CA ASP A 154 1.11 8.35 -10.96
C ASP A 154 1.50 8.10 -12.44
N ASN A 155 2.49 8.80 -12.99
CA ASN A 155 3.01 8.56 -14.34
C ASN A 155 3.68 7.18 -14.43
N LEU A 156 4.61 6.86 -13.53
CA LEU A 156 5.24 5.54 -13.48
C LEU A 156 4.21 4.43 -13.20
N ARG A 157 3.25 4.68 -12.29
CA ARG A 157 2.17 3.71 -12.01
C ARG A 157 1.38 3.39 -13.28
N ARG A 158 0.98 4.40 -14.04
CA ARG A 158 0.23 4.25 -15.31
C ARG A 158 1.06 3.57 -16.41
N LEU A 159 2.35 3.92 -16.54
CA LEU A 159 3.30 3.27 -17.43
C LEU A 159 3.37 1.76 -17.13
N VAL A 160 3.67 1.37 -15.87
CA VAL A 160 3.74 -0.05 -15.47
C VAL A 160 2.38 -0.76 -15.65
N ARG A 161 1.28 -0.10 -15.27
CA ARG A 161 -0.10 -0.60 -15.36
C ARG A 161 -0.46 -1.00 -16.80
N SER A 162 -0.13 -0.13 -17.76
CA SER A 162 -0.45 -0.32 -19.18
C SER A 162 0.38 -1.43 -19.84
N LEU A 163 1.67 -1.56 -19.49
CA LEU A 163 2.50 -2.70 -19.90
C LEU A 163 1.93 -4.01 -19.36
N ASN A 164 1.64 -4.09 -18.05
CA ASN A 164 1.14 -5.32 -17.43
C ASN A 164 -0.25 -5.73 -17.98
N LYS A 165 -1.14 -4.77 -18.27
CA LYS A 165 -2.42 -5.04 -18.96
C LYS A 165 -2.24 -5.48 -20.40
N THR A 166 -1.24 -4.98 -21.11
CA THR A 166 -0.93 -5.43 -22.49
C THR A 166 -0.58 -6.92 -22.49
N TYR A 167 0.25 -7.39 -21.56
CA TYR A 167 0.55 -8.82 -21.41
C TYR A 167 -0.70 -9.65 -21.10
N ALA A 168 -1.48 -9.29 -20.08
CA ALA A 168 -2.71 -10.02 -19.75
C ALA A 168 -3.70 -10.11 -20.92
N LEU A 169 -3.83 -9.04 -21.74
CA LEU A 169 -4.67 -9.03 -22.94
C LEU A 169 -4.11 -9.90 -24.09
N LEU A 170 -2.80 -10.08 -24.20
CA LEU A 170 -2.17 -10.98 -25.16
C LEU A 170 -2.26 -12.44 -24.71
N HIS A 171 -1.98 -12.71 -23.44
CA HIS A 171 -2.03 -14.06 -22.85
C HIS A 171 -3.46 -14.62 -22.87
N ALA A 172 -4.48 -13.78 -22.64
CA ALA A 172 -5.90 -14.13 -22.85
C ALA A 172 -6.21 -14.54 -24.29
N LYS A 173 -5.49 -14.00 -25.29
CA LYS A 173 -5.58 -14.37 -26.72
C LYS A 173 -4.65 -15.51 -27.13
N LYS A 174 -3.97 -16.16 -26.17
CA LYS A 174 -2.93 -17.19 -26.40
C LYS A 174 -1.76 -16.71 -27.29
N LYS A 175 -1.40 -15.43 -27.15
CA LYS A 175 -0.22 -14.82 -27.73
C LYS A 175 0.73 -14.37 -26.62
N CYS A 176 2.00 -14.20 -26.95
CA CYS A 176 3.01 -13.50 -26.15
C CYS A 176 3.77 -12.53 -27.08
N LEU A 177 4.70 -11.75 -26.54
CA LEU A 177 5.62 -10.94 -27.34
C LEU A 177 6.98 -11.65 -27.47
N SER A 178 7.67 -11.41 -28.58
CA SER A 178 9.12 -11.63 -28.66
C SER A 178 9.87 -10.71 -27.68
N SER A 179 11.16 -10.99 -27.44
CA SER A 179 12.01 -10.16 -26.57
C SER A 179 11.94 -8.66 -26.91
N LEU A 180 11.93 -7.81 -25.90
CA LEU A 180 11.83 -6.34 -26.03
C LEU A 180 12.90 -5.60 -25.21
N THR A 181 13.17 -4.36 -25.61
CA THR A 181 14.08 -3.43 -24.94
C THR A 181 13.38 -2.11 -24.62
N SER A 182 14.04 -1.20 -23.90
CA SER A 182 13.52 0.15 -23.61
C SER A 182 13.09 0.92 -24.87
N SER A 183 13.82 0.75 -25.99
CA SER A 183 13.49 1.37 -27.28
C SER A 183 12.21 0.85 -27.96
N ASN A 184 11.65 -0.26 -27.48
CA ASN A 184 10.36 -0.79 -27.94
C ASN A 184 9.18 -0.20 -27.17
N VAL A 185 9.42 0.55 -26.09
CA VAL A 185 8.38 1.16 -25.27
C VAL A 185 8.29 2.64 -25.62
N LEU A 186 7.12 3.04 -26.09
CA LEU A 186 6.77 4.45 -26.25
C LEU A 186 5.79 4.88 -25.15
N VAL A 187 5.79 6.15 -24.81
CA VAL A 187 4.91 6.76 -23.81
C VAL A 187 4.10 7.87 -24.46
N GLY A 188 2.78 7.86 -24.26
CA GLY A 188 1.88 8.92 -24.73
C GLY A 188 1.80 10.10 -23.76
N GLU A 189 1.17 11.20 -24.20
CA GLU A 189 0.95 12.41 -23.38
C GLU A 189 0.26 12.12 -22.03
N ASP A 190 -0.59 11.09 -21.99
CA ASP A 190 -1.27 10.66 -20.77
C ASP A 190 -0.37 9.84 -19.83
N GLY A 191 0.88 9.53 -20.19
CA GLY A 191 1.78 8.68 -19.42
C GLY A 191 1.48 7.17 -19.53
N SER A 192 0.59 6.75 -20.42
CA SER A 192 0.41 5.33 -20.76
C SER A 192 1.52 4.85 -21.70
N ALA A 193 1.88 3.58 -21.59
CA ALA A 193 2.90 2.93 -22.40
C ALA A 193 2.28 2.12 -23.55
N VAL A 194 2.93 2.15 -24.70
CA VAL A 194 2.61 1.38 -25.89
C VAL A 194 3.86 0.62 -26.33
N ILE A 195 3.73 -0.68 -26.61
CA ILE A 195 4.83 -1.49 -27.14
C ILE A 195 4.78 -1.49 -28.67
N GLN A 196 5.89 -1.12 -29.32
CA GLN A 196 5.99 -1.02 -30.78
C GLN A 196 7.26 -1.70 -31.32
N GLY A 197 7.16 -2.24 -32.54
CA GLY A 197 8.29 -2.91 -33.23
C GLY A 197 8.60 -4.32 -32.70
N VAL A 198 7.72 -4.90 -31.89
CA VAL A 198 7.87 -6.25 -31.31
C VAL A 198 6.88 -7.21 -32.00
N ILE A 199 7.29 -8.46 -32.22
CA ILE A 199 6.48 -9.46 -32.93
C ILE A 199 5.63 -10.23 -31.92
N GLU A 200 4.35 -10.45 -32.24
CA GLU A 200 3.50 -11.38 -31.49
C GLU A 200 3.90 -12.84 -31.82
N ILE A 201 4.19 -13.63 -30.80
CA ILE A 201 4.52 -15.05 -30.88
C ILE A 201 3.42 -15.91 -30.24
N PRO A 202 3.34 -17.22 -30.52
CA PRO A 202 2.48 -18.13 -29.76
C PRO A 202 2.80 -18.08 -28.26
N TYR A 203 1.78 -18.17 -27.41
CA TYR A 203 1.99 -18.17 -25.96
C TYR A 203 2.69 -19.45 -25.47
N SER A 204 3.73 -19.26 -24.65
CA SER A 204 4.21 -20.24 -23.68
C SER A 204 4.42 -19.56 -22.32
N GLU A 205 4.40 -20.34 -21.24
CA GLU A 205 4.59 -19.80 -19.88
C GLU A 205 6.02 -19.31 -19.68
N GLU A 206 7.00 -19.97 -20.29
CA GLU A 206 8.41 -19.61 -20.25
C GLU A 206 8.66 -18.24 -20.91
N GLU A 207 8.15 -18.03 -22.12
CA GLU A 207 8.32 -16.74 -22.81
C GLU A 207 7.56 -15.61 -22.10
N ALA A 208 6.36 -15.88 -21.59
CA ALA A 208 5.60 -14.91 -20.79
C ALA A 208 6.33 -14.51 -19.49
N CYS A 209 6.93 -15.47 -18.78
CA CYS A 209 7.79 -15.17 -17.63
C CYS A 209 9.03 -14.35 -18.02
N CYS A 210 9.67 -14.67 -19.15
CA CYS A 210 10.78 -13.87 -19.69
C CYS A 210 10.35 -12.43 -20.01
N ARG A 211 9.19 -12.21 -20.64
CA ARG A 211 8.69 -10.86 -20.96
C ARG A 211 8.41 -10.02 -19.70
N TYR A 212 7.86 -10.60 -18.65
CA TYR A 212 7.70 -9.88 -17.37
C TYR A 212 9.05 -9.49 -16.75
N SER A 213 10.05 -10.38 -16.81
CA SER A 213 11.40 -10.13 -16.30
C SER A 213 12.17 -9.07 -17.10
N GLU A 214 12.10 -9.13 -18.44
CA GLU A 214 12.62 -8.07 -19.34
C GLU A 214 11.94 -6.73 -19.06
N THR A 215 10.61 -6.72 -18.88
CA THR A 215 9.87 -5.50 -18.53
C THR A 215 10.29 -4.93 -17.18
N ALA A 216 10.49 -5.77 -16.15
CA ALA A 216 11.01 -5.31 -14.86
C ALA A 216 12.43 -4.71 -14.97
N SER A 217 13.25 -5.23 -15.88
CA SER A 217 14.58 -4.69 -16.19
C SER A 217 14.50 -3.33 -16.86
N ILE A 218 13.63 -3.17 -17.87
CA ILE A 218 13.33 -1.88 -18.52
C ILE A 218 12.81 -0.86 -17.50
N LEU A 219 11.89 -1.25 -16.62
CA LEU A 219 11.38 -0.35 -15.59
C LEU A 219 12.47 0.15 -14.63
N LYS A 220 13.44 -0.71 -14.27
CA LYS A 220 14.59 -0.32 -13.45
C LYS A 220 15.56 0.61 -14.20
N GLU A 221 15.77 0.38 -15.49
CA GLU A 221 16.54 1.26 -16.38
C GLU A 221 15.90 2.67 -16.43
N LEU A 222 14.60 2.75 -16.74
CA LEU A 222 13.85 4.01 -16.81
C LEU A 222 13.84 4.77 -15.47
N ILE A 223 13.61 4.08 -14.35
CA ILE A 223 13.67 4.72 -13.02
C ILE A 223 15.08 5.26 -12.76
N THR A 224 16.13 4.47 -13.04
CA THR A 224 17.53 4.87 -12.83
C THR A 224 17.90 6.09 -13.67
N GLU A 225 17.48 6.14 -14.93
CA GLU A 225 17.70 7.29 -15.81
C GLU A 225 16.95 8.55 -15.33
N SER A 226 15.75 8.39 -14.77
CA SER A 226 14.92 9.53 -14.35
C SER A 226 15.33 10.17 -13.02
N VAL A 227 15.80 9.37 -12.04
CA VAL A 227 15.99 9.82 -10.64
C VAL A 227 17.19 9.19 -9.92
N GLY A 228 17.98 8.34 -10.57
CA GLY A 228 19.10 7.63 -9.96
C GLY A 228 18.76 6.23 -9.43
N SER A 229 19.80 5.41 -9.27
CA SER A 229 19.68 3.99 -8.90
C SER A 229 19.30 3.77 -7.43
N GLU A 230 19.40 4.78 -6.57
CA GLU A 230 18.93 4.70 -5.19
C GLU A 230 17.41 4.49 -5.11
N ALA A 231 16.66 4.93 -6.13
CA ALA A 231 15.20 4.86 -6.15
C ALA A 231 14.64 3.44 -6.31
N ILE A 232 15.46 2.50 -6.81
CA ILE A 232 15.15 1.06 -6.86
C ILE A 232 15.81 0.25 -5.72
N GLY A 233 16.49 0.93 -4.80
CA GLY A 233 17.26 0.34 -3.70
C GLY A 233 16.44 -0.02 -2.46
N VAL A 234 17.11 0.03 -1.29
CA VAL A 234 16.49 -0.29 0.00
C VAL A 234 15.37 0.66 0.38
N ASP A 235 15.48 1.94 0.02
CA ASP A 235 14.49 3.00 0.34
C ASP A 235 13.30 3.02 -0.63
N CYS A 236 13.30 2.19 -1.69
CA CYS A 236 12.13 1.97 -2.54
C CYS A 236 10.96 1.40 -1.71
N ILE A 237 9.75 1.93 -1.88
CA ILE A 237 8.58 1.48 -1.10
C ILE A 237 8.29 -0.01 -1.32
N ALA A 238 7.95 -0.72 -0.23
CA ALA A 238 8.16 -2.17 -0.15
C ALA A 238 7.27 -2.98 -1.11
N ASP A 239 6.02 -2.56 -1.31
CA ASP A 239 5.08 -3.18 -2.26
C ASP A 239 5.48 -2.92 -3.72
N PHE A 240 5.91 -1.72 -4.10
CA PHE A 240 6.44 -1.48 -5.44
C PHE A 240 7.73 -2.28 -5.71
N ARG A 241 8.63 -2.37 -4.72
CA ARG A 241 9.80 -3.25 -4.80
C ARG A 241 9.42 -4.73 -4.96
N ARG A 242 8.29 -5.14 -4.38
CA ARG A 242 7.74 -6.50 -4.46
C ARG A 242 7.11 -6.78 -5.83
N LEU A 243 6.39 -5.82 -6.43
CA LEU A 243 5.90 -5.92 -7.82
C LEU A 243 7.04 -6.24 -8.79
N LEU A 244 8.15 -5.49 -8.73
CA LEU A 244 9.31 -5.73 -9.59
C LEU A 244 9.85 -7.16 -9.41
N ARG A 245 9.97 -7.64 -8.17
CA ARG A 245 10.39 -9.02 -7.87
C ARG A 245 9.39 -10.08 -8.34
N GLN A 246 8.09 -9.79 -8.32
CA GLN A 246 7.06 -10.69 -8.83
C GLN A 246 7.11 -10.80 -10.36
N MET A 247 7.40 -9.70 -11.05
CA MET A 247 7.62 -9.68 -12.50
C MET A 247 8.91 -10.44 -12.90
N GLU A 248 9.98 -10.33 -12.10
CA GLU A 248 11.23 -11.08 -12.27
C GLU A 248 11.13 -12.57 -11.88
N SER A 249 10.00 -13.01 -11.30
CA SER A 249 9.81 -14.39 -10.88
C SER A 249 9.65 -15.33 -12.07
N MET A 250 10.24 -16.52 -11.97
CA MET A 250 9.97 -17.65 -12.88
C MET A 250 8.51 -18.16 -12.81
N THR A 251 7.72 -17.63 -11.87
CA THR A 251 6.28 -17.92 -11.69
C THR A 251 5.41 -16.67 -11.81
N SER A 252 5.90 -15.61 -12.49
CA SER A 252 5.18 -14.34 -12.65
C SER A 252 3.80 -14.52 -13.29
N VAL A 253 3.70 -15.38 -14.31
CA VAL A 253 2.43 -15.79 -14.96
C VAL A 253 1.40 -16.31 -13.96
N CYS A 254 1.80 -17.12 -12.97
CA CYS A 254 0.89 -17.64 -11.93
C CYS A 254 0.32 -16.53 -11.02
N GLN A 255 0.87 -15.32 -11.09
CA GLN A 255 0.47 -14.13 -10.33
C GLN A 255 0.00 -13.00 -11.25
N GLU A 256 -0.26 -13.27 -12.54
CA GLU A 256 -0.61 -12.27 -13.56
C GLU A 256 -1.75 -11.33 -13.14
N TYR A 257 -2.78 -11.86 -12.47
CA TYR A 257 -3.88 -11.05 -11.93
C TYR A 257 -3.36 -9.98 -10.95
N ILE A 258 -2.51 -10.38 -10.00
CA ILE A 258 -1.90 -9.49 -9.00
C ILE A 258 -0.87 -8.57 -9.65
N ILE A 259 0.00 -9.06 -10.54
CA ILE A 259 0.98 -8.21 -11.27
C ILE A 259 0.26 -7.15 -12.10
N SER A 260 -0.87 -7.51 -12.71
CA SER A 260 -1.73 -6.58 -13.44
C SER A 260 -2.38 -5.57 -12.50
N ASN A 261 -3.05 -6.00 -11.43
CA ASN A 261 -3.88 -5.14 -10.58
C ASN A 261 -3.19 -4.71 -9.28
N HIS A 262 -1.85 -4.76 -9.25
CA HIS A 262 -1.04 -4.61 -8.04
C HIS A 262 -1.31 -3.29 -7.30
N ALA A 263 -1.61 -3.38 -5.99
CA ALA A 263 -1.98 -2.23 -5.16
C ALA A 263 -0.97 -1.05 -5.14
N SER A 264 0.31 -1.28 -5.41
CA SER A 264 1.31 -0.20 -5.57
C SER A 264 1.07 0.70 -6.78
N LEU A 265 0.32 0.22 -7.79
CA LEU A 265 -0.01 0.92 -9.02
C LEU A 265 -1.29 1.77 -8.92
N ILE A 266 -2.03 1.71 -7.81
CA ILE A 266 -3.21 2.56 -7.58
C ILE A 266 -2.72 4.02 -7.43
N PRO A 267 -3.21 5.00 -8.24
CA PRO A 267 -2.88 6.41 -8.10
C PRO A 267 -3.05 6.94 -6.67
N ASP A 268 -2.19 7.85 -6.23
CA ASP A 268 -2.17 8.30 -4.83
C ASP A 268 -3.51 8.87 -4.34
N SER A 269 -4.25 9.56 -5.22
CA SER A 269 -5.60 10.08 -4.97
C SER A 269 -6.66 8.99 -4.69
N ASN A 270 -6.44 7.77 -5.19
CA ASN A 270 -7.40 6.66 -5.14
C ASN A 270 -7.10 5.63 -4.04
N ARG A 271 -5.88 5.61 -3.46
CA ARG A 271 -5.47 4.62 -2.44
C ARG A 271 -6.41 4.57 -1.24
N THR A 272 -6.84 5.74 -0.75
CA THR A 272 -7.81 5.86 0.35
C THR A 272 -9.13 5.16 -0.01
N ALA A 273 -9.64 5.35 -1.23
CA ALA A 273 -10.91 4.77 -1.68
C ALA A 273 -10.82 3.24 -1.80
N VAL A 274 -9.71 2.70 -2.33
CA VAL A 274 -9.50 1.24 -2.40
C VAL A 274 -9.38 0.61 -1.01
N PHE A 275 -8.64 1.25 -0.08
CA PHE A 275 -8.60 0.78 1.31
C PHE A 275 -10.01 0.71 1.92
N LEU A 276 -10.85 1.73 1.71
CA LEU A 276 -12.21 1.75 2.24
C LEU A 276 -13.12 0.70 1.58
N LEU A 277 -12.96 0.40 0.29
CA LEU A 277 -13.66 -0.71 -0.37
C LEU A 277 -13.32 -2.05 0.29
N PHE A 278 -12.02 -2.35 0.44
CA PHE A 278 -11.56 -3.58 1.07
C PHE A 278 -11.96 -3.66 2.55
N TYR A 279 -11.87 -2.56 3.31
CA TYR A 279 -12.31 -2.49 4.69
C TYR A 279 -13.81 -2.77 4.82
N ASN A 280 -14.66 -2.11 4.02
CA ASN A 280 -16.11 -2.30 4.06
C ASN A 280 -16.51 -3.73 3.67
N HIS A 281 -15.77 -4.35 2.76
CA HIS A 281 -15.97 -5.74 2.41
C HIS A 281 -15.58 -6.69 3.56
N ILE A 282 -14.37 -6.58 4.12
CA ILE A 282 -13.87 -7.50 5.16
C ILE A 282 -14.58 -7.26 6.51
N MET A 283 -14.59 -6.02 6.98
CA MET A 283 -15.09 -5.63 8.31
C MET A 283 -16.61 -5.36 8.31
N GLY A 284 -17.22 -5.19 7.14
CA GLY A 284 -18.67 -5.05 6.97
C GLY A 284 -19.33 -6.33 6.49
N LYS A 285 -19.19 -6.67 5.20
CA LYS A 285 -19.85 -7.83 4.56
C LYS A 285 -19.39 -9.17 5.17
N LEU A 286 -18.10 -9.49 5.08
CA LEU A 286 -17.58 -10.78 5.55
C LEU A 286 -17.70 -10.94 7.07
N ALA A 287 -17.60 -9.87 7.85
CA ALA A 287 -17.86 -9.91 9.29
C ALA A 287 -19.30 -10.36 9.63
N GLN A 288 -20.28 -10.04 8.78
CA GLN A 288 -21.69 -10.43 8.96
C GLN A 288 -22.01 -11.79 8.33
N GLU A 289 -21.55 -12.03 7.11
CA GLU A 289 -21.92 -13.20 6.30
C GLU A 289 -20.99 -14.40 6.52
N GLN A 290 -19.68 -14.16 6.68
CA GLN A 290 -18.63 -15.18 6.70
C GLN A 290 -17.55 -14.89 7.76
N PRO A 291 -17.89 -14.77 9.07
CA PRO A 291 -16.96 -14.31 10.11
C PRO A 291 -15.70 -15.19 10.26
N ARG A 292 -15.78 -16.48 9.91
CA ARG A 292 -14.61 -17.38 9.86
C ARG A 292 -13.62 -16.97 8.77
N LEU A 293 -14.10 -16.62 7.57
CA LEU A 293 -13.27 -16.20 6.45
C LEU A 293 -12.64 -14.82 6.74
N LYS A 294 -13.44 -13.87 7.26
CA LYS A 294 -12.93 -12.58 7.77
C LYS A 294 -11.77 -12.81 8.73
N ASN A 295 -11.95 -13.65 9.76
CA ASN A 295 -10.90 -13.87 10.75
C ASN A 295 -9.64 -14.53 10.16
N GLN A 296 -9.78 -15.43 9.18
CA GLN A 296 -8.65 -16.03 8.45
C GLN A 296 -7.89 -15.04 7.55
N ILE A 297 -8.55 -14.01 7.04
CA ILE A 297 -7.92 -12.91 6.29
C ILE A 297 -7.18 -12.00 7.27
N ILE A 298 -7.86 -11.53 8.33
CA ILE A 298 -7.28 -10.62 9.32
C ILE A 298 -6.05 -11.23 10.02
N SER A 299 -6.08 -12.51 10.38
CA SER A 299 -4.97 -13.20 11.05
C SER A 299 -3.74 -13.45 10.15
N LYS A 300 -3.77 -13.01 8.89
CA LYS A 300 -2.67 -13.11 7.92
C LYS A 300 -2.15 -11.75 7.47
N LEU A 301 -2.65 -10.65 8.03
CA LEU A 301 -2.17 -9.31 7.71
C LEU A 301 -0.73 -9.09 8.22
N PRO A 302 0.11 -8.34 7.48
CA PRO A 302 1.56 -8.29 7.70
C PRO A 302 1.99 -7.55 8.98
N TYR A 303 1.09 -6.84 9.65
CA TYR A 303 1.39 -6.01 10.82
C TYR A 303 0.68 -6.47 12.11
N ASP A 304 0.07 -7.67 12.12
CA ASP A 304 -0.49 -8.25 13.34
C ASP A 304 0.59 -8.37 14.44
N GLY A 305 0.22 -8.09 15.69
CA GLY A 305 1.16 -7.99 16.81
C GLY A 305 2.05 -6.73 16.84
N ILE A 306 2.36 -6.09 15.70
CA ILE A 306 3.38 -5.02 15.62
C ILE A 306 2.87 -3.62 15.25
N TRP A 307 1.71 -3.50 14.59
CA TRP A 307 1.22 -2.22 14.03
C TRP A 307 1.13 -1.11 15.09
N LEU A 308 0.72 -1.43 16.33
CA LEU A 308 0.56 -0.43 17.39
C LEU A 308 1.91 0.19 17.79
N GLY A 309 3.00 -0.58 17.73
CA GLY A 309 4.36 -0.08 17.92
C GLY A 309 4.82 0.85 16.80
N ILE A 310 4.38 0.58 15.55
CA ILE A 310 4.62 1.47 14.39
C ILE A 310 3.88 2.80 14.61
N VAL A 311 2.59 2.76 14.96
CA VAL A 311 1.77 3.96 15.24
C VAL A 311 2.33 4.77 16.41
N ILE A 312 2.66 4.13 17.52
CA ILE A 312 3.24 4.81 18.68
C ILE A 312 4.56 5.47 18.28
N SER A 313 5.44 4.80 17.55
CA SER A 313 6.75 5.38 17.18
C SER A 313 6.67 6.52 16.15
N ASN A 314 5.54 6.72 15.48
CA ASN A 314 5.28 7.87 14.60
C ASN A 314 4.56 9.03 15.34
N ARG A 315 5.14 10.24 15.36
CA ARG A 315 4.58 11.40 16.11
C ARG A 315 3.26 11.96 15.55
N PHE A 316 2.96 11.73 14.27
CA PHE A 316 1.69 12.10 13.66
C PHE A 316 0.62 11.04 13.95
N LEU A 317 0.88 9.77 13.60
CA LEU A 317 -0.09 8.67 13.77
C LEU A 317 -0.45 8.44 15.24
N ARG A 318 0.49 8.62 16.20
CA ARG A 318 0.17 8.52 17.64
C ARG A 318 -0.97 9.45 18.08
N ARG A 319 -1.18 10.60 17.41
CA ARG A 319 -2.28 11.53 17.74
C ARG A 319 -3.67 10.98 17.43
N TRP A 320 -3.74 9.94 16.60
CA TRP A 320 -4.97 9.24 16.22
C TRP A 320 -5.35 8.10 17.19
N LEU A 321 -4.47 7.77 18.14
CA LEU A 321 -4.79 6.90 19.26
C LEU A 321 -5.69 7.68 20.24
N ASN A 322 -7.00 7.48 20.10
CA ASN A 322 -8.02 8.12 20.91
C ASN A 322 -7.95 7.62 22.37
N SER A 323 -7.94 8.53 23.35
CA SER A 323 -8.00 8.20 24.78
C SER A 323 -9.26 7.42 25.21
N HIS A 324 -10.30 7.40 24.37
CA HIS A 324 -11.57 6.72 24.62
C HIS A 324 -11.70 5.34 23.96
N ARG A 325 -10.73 4.92 23.14
CA ARG A 325 -10.66 3.55 22.58
C ARG A 325 -9.31 2.95 22.92
N GLU A 326 -9.33 1.92 23.74
CA GLU A 326 -8.17 1.05 23.92
C GLU A 326 -7.99 0.23 22.62
N TYR A 327 -6.82 0.36 22.00
CA TYR A 327 -6.42 -0.44 20.84
C TYR A 327 -5.47 -1.53 21.32
N VAL A 328 -5.73 -2.77 20.91
CA VAL A 328 -4.83 -3.91 21.11
C VAL A 328 -4.06 -4.15 19.81
N SER A 329 -2.83 -4.65 19.86
CA SER A 329 -1.99 -4.86 18.67
C SER A 329 -2.44 -6.08 17.83
N THR A 330 -3.68 -6.03 17.31
CA THR A 330 -4.33 -7.05 16.47
C THR A 330 -4.68 -6.51 15.09
N GLY A 331 -4.78 -7.36 14.07
CA GLY A 331 -5.18 -6.95 12.72
C GLY A 331 -6.60 -6.34 12.62
N ASP A 332 -7.51 -6.70 13.53
CA ASP A 332 -8.84 -6.07 13.66
C ASP A 332 -8.75 -4.58 14.01
N ASP A 333 -7.87 -4.27 14.96
CA ASP A 333 -7.61 -2.91 15.41
C ASP A 333 -6.70 -2.15 14.46
N ASP A 334 -5.79 -2.81 13.73
CA ASP A 334 -4.99 -2.21 12.64
C ASP A 334 -5.91 -1.69 11.52
N MET A 335 -6.79 -2.56 11.03
CA MET A 335 -7.81 -2.20 10.03
C MET A 335 -8.71 -1.07 10.54
N SER A 336 -9.15 -1.15 11.80
CA SER A 336 -9.96 -0.10 12.43
C SER A 336 -9.23 1.23 12.56
N PHE A 337 -7.95 1.21 12.91
CA PHE A 337 -7.10 2.40 13.05
C PHE A 337 -6.89 3.05 11.68
N ASN A 338 -6.47 2.27 10.68
CA ASN A 338 -6.27 2.71 9.31
C ASN A 338 -7.58 3.29 8.70
N TRP A 339 -8.73 2.69 9.01
CA TRP A 339 -10.05 3.23 8.65
C TRP A 339 -10.38 4.54 9.36
N ASN A 340 -10.09 4.65 10.66
CA ASN A 340 -10.35 5.85 11.46
C ASN A 340 -9.58 7.06 10.92
N VAL A 341 -8.27 6.91 10.66
CA VAL A 341 -7.44 7.99 10.08
C VAL A 341 -7.98 8.42 8.71
N ARG A 342 -8.28 7.46 7.83
CA ARG A 342 -8.78 7.72 6.46
C ARG A 342 -10.20 8.29 6.41
N SER A 343 -11.08 7.94 7.35
CA SER A 343 -12.48 8.37 7.36
C SER A 343 -12.69 9.71 8.06
N HIS A 344 -11.82 10.08 9.01
CA HIS A 344 -12.02 11.24 9.88
C HIS A 344 -10.99 12.36 9.73
N PHE A 345 -10.05 12.29 8.76
CA PHE A 345 -9.06 13.37 8.55
C PHE A 345 -9.70 14.76 8.36
N TYR A 346 -10.83 14.87 7.64
CA TYR A 346 -11.59 16.12 7.49
C TYR A 346 -12.01 16.76 8.82
N VAL A 347 -12.35 15.96 9.85
CA VAL A 347 -12.75 16.45 11.18
C VAL A 347 -11.58 17.10 11.92
N HIS A 348 -10.35 16.75 11.55
CA HIS A 348 -9.12 17.23 12.18
C HIS A 348 -8.25 18.15 11.30
N LEU A 349 -8.68 18.46 10.06
CA LEU A 349 -7.94 19.35 9.15
C LEU A 349 -7.61 20.71 9.77
N TRP A 350 -8.58 21.33 10.46
CA TRP A 350 -8.41 22.62 11.13
C TRP A 350 -7.44 22.59 12.32
N ILE A 351 -7.11 21.41 12.84
CA ILE A 351 -6.16 21.19 13.95
C ILE A 351 -4.76 20.90 13.41
N PHE A 352 -4.66 20.26 12.25
CA PHE A 352 -3.40 19.65 11.78
C PHE A 352 -2.84 20.21 10.46
N ALA A 353 -3.64 20.92 9.65
CA ALA A 353 -3.20 21.62 8.44
C ALA A 353 -2.46 20.76 7.40
N TYR A 354 -2.79 19.46 7.29
CA TYR A 354 -2.25 18.53 6.30
C TYR A 354 -3.26 18.25 5.18
N SER A 355 -2.76 18.01 3.97
CA SER A 355 -3.54 17.51 2.84
C SER A 355 -3.89 16.02 2.98
N GLN A 356 -4.91 15.56 2.25
CA GLN A 356 -5.23 14.12 2.16
C GLN A 356 -4.03 13.30 1.67
N LEU A 357 -3.27 13.84 0.71
CA LEU A 357 -2.11 13.18 0.13
C LEU A 357 -1.02 12.93 1.17
N GLU A 358 -0.68 13.93 2.00
CA GLU A 358 0.32 13.77 3.07
C GLU A 358 -0.11 12.75 4.14
N VAL A 359 -1.42 12.64 4.41
CA VAL A 359 -1.96 11.63 5.34
C VAL A 359 -1.85 10.22 4.74
N GLU A 360 -2.23 10.05 3.46
CA GLU A 360 -2.13 8.76 2.76
C GLU A 360 -0.66 8.35 2.56
N GLU A 361 0.24 9.29 2.25
CA GLU A 361 1.70 9.05 2.21
C GLU A 361 2.27 8.61 3.55
N CYS A 362 1.81 9.21 4.65
CA CYS A 362 2.24 8.79 5.99
C CYS A 362 1.79 7.36 6.28
N LEU A 363 0.54 7.01 5.95
CA LEU A 363 0.02 5.65 6.13
C LEU A 363 0.71 4.65 5.20
N TYR A 364 0.94 5.01 3.95
CA TYR A 364 1.63 4.18 2.96
C TYR A 364 3.10 3.96 3.33
N GLY A 365 3.79 4.98 3.84
CA GLY A 365 5.17 4.84 4.31
C GLY A 365 5.33 4.00 5.57
N GLU A 366 4.32 3.95 6.44
CA GLU A 366 4.34 3.13 7.67
C GLU A 366 3.80 1.71 7.44
N PHE A 367 2.84 1.54 6.53
CA PHE A 367 2.17 0.26 6.22
C PHE A 367 2.24 -0.08 4.72
N PRO A 368 3.44 -0.11 4.10
CA PRO A 368 3.58 -0.20 2.64
C PRO A 368 2.95 -1.43 2.01
N GLU A 369 2.92 -2.57 2.71
CA GLU A 369 2.39 -3.82 2.17
C GLU A 369 0.93 -4.09 2.57
N LEU A 370 0.30 -3.24 3.39
CA LEU A 370 -1.07 -3.50 3.91
C LEU A 370 -2.09 -3.66 2.77
N LEU A 371 -2.10 -2.72 1.82
CA LEU A 371 -3.10 -2.72 0.75
C LEU A 371 -2.90 -3.90 -0.22
N LEU A 372 -1.64 -4.27 -0.50
CA LEU A 372 -1.27 -5.41 -1.33
C LEU A 372 -1.60 -6.75 -0.67
N GLU A 373 -1.32 -6.92 0.62
CA GLU A 373 -1.66 -8.18 1.30
C GLU A 373 -3.17 -8.36 1.40
N ILE A 374 -3.93 -7.29 1.60
CA ILE A 374 -5.40 -7.37 1.55
C ILE A 374 -5.87 -7.80 0.14
N GLU A 375 -5.33 -7.21 -0.93
CA GLU A 375 -5.62 -7.62 -2.33
C GLU A 375 -5.33 -9.11 -2.54
N ILE A 376 -4.12 -9.57 -2.17
CA ILE A 376 -3.68 -10.96 -2.34
C ILE A 376 -4.53 -11.94 -1.51
N LEU A 377 -4.91 -11.57 -0.29
CA LEU A 377 -5.74 -12.42 0.58
C LEU A 377 -7.19 -12.51 0.09
N LEU A 378 -7.77 -11.40 -0.40
CA LEU A 378 -9.09 -11.39 -1.02
C LEU A 378 -9.13 -12.18 -2.33
N TRP A 379 -8.08 -12.06 -3.17
CA TRP A 379 -7.95 -12.85 -4.40
C TRP A 379 -7.86 -14.35 -4.11
N LYS A 380 -7.00 -14.75 -3.16
CA LYS A 380 -6.89 -16.16 -2.71
C LYS A 380 -8.18 -16.69 -2.05
N ALA A 381 -9.02 -15.81 -1.50
CA ALA A 381 -10.31 -16.15 -0.91
C ALA A 381 -11.47 -16.19 -1.93
N ASN A 382 -11.22 -15.82 -3.20
CA ASN A 382 -12.26 -15.61 -4.23
C ASN A 382 -13.30 -14.54 -3.81
N GLU A 383 -12.85 -13.50 -3.10
CA GLU A 383 -13.67 -12.38 -2.61
C GLU A 383 -13.24 -11.02 -3.19
N ILE A 384 -12.27 -11.01 -4.12
CA ILE A 384 -11.83 -9.79 -4.83
C ILE A 384 -12.77 -9.41 -6.00
N ASP A 385 -13.42 -10.39 -6.61
CA ASP A 385 -14.22 -10.21 -7.82
C ASP A 385 -15.44 -9.33 -7.55
N GLY A 386 -15.64 -8.31 -8.38
CA GLY A 386 -16.79 -7.40 -8.27
C GLY A 386 -16.68 -6.34 -7.17
N LEU A 387 -15.52 -6.18 -6.52
CA LEU A 387 -15.28 -5.07 -5.59
C LEU A 387 -15.10 -3.70 -6.29
N GLY A 388 -14.79 -3.68 -7.59
CA GLY A 388 -14.67 -2.46 -8.38
C GLY A 388 -13.47 -1.59 -7.98
N PHE A 389 -12.41 -2.22 -7.45
CA PHE A 389 -11.15 -1.53 -7.19
C PHE A 389 -10.32 -1.37 -8.48
N GLU A 390 -10.60 -2.19 -9.49
CA GLU A 390 -10.02 -2.11 -10.82
C GLU A 390 -10.40 -0.81 -11.56
N ASP A 391 -11.52 -0.18 -11.17
CA ASP A 391 -11.96 1.14 -11.66
C ASP A 391 -11.23 2.31 -10.95
N LYS A 392 -10.19 2.02 -10.16
CA LYS A 392 -9.44 3.01 -9.35
C LYS A 392 -7.98 3.18 -9.79
N PHE A 393 -7.61 2.68 -10.97
CA PHE A 393 -6.27 2.85 -11.56
C PHE A 393 -6.16 4.05 -12.51
#